data_AF-A0A2T9K260-F1
#
_entry.id   AF-A0A2T9K260-F1
#
_cell.length_a   1.000
_cell.length_b   1.000
_cell.length_c   1.000
_cell.angle_alpha   90.00
_cell.angle_beta   90.00
_cell.angle_gamma   90.00
#
_symmetry.space_group_name_H-M   'P 1'
#
loop_
_entity.id
_entity.type
_entity.pdbx_description
1 polymer ?
#
loop_
_entity_poly.entity_id
_entity_poly.type
_entity_poly.pdbx_seq_one_letter_code
_entity_poly.pdbx_strand_id
1 'polypeptide(L)'
;MDPSPRNAQPTKGDVATALALGVVTGALLTTAMAFAMSVSTSGSLAFFVALVAFVASVPAWLVGLCLLGGPLWWWLHRRGVRSPKAGAAAGAVLTGLALAAALPSHGHLLRADIVTSPWAFLAGLVAIGALVGLQTIAFAYRARA
;
A
#
# COMPACT_ATOMS: atom_id res chain seq x y z
N MET A 1 -1.77 43.29 0.90
CA MET A 1 -0.91 42.10 1.03
C MET A 1 -1.81 40.96 1.39
N ASP A 2 -2.24 40.18 0.41
CA ASP A 2 -3.00 38.96 0.70
C ASP A 2 -2.09 38.01 1.48
N PRO A 3 -2.56 37.42 2.60
CA PRO A 3 -1.80 36.37 3.25
C PRO A 3 -1.66 35.24 2.23
N SER A 4 -0.42 35.04 1.78
CA SER A 4 0.00 33.85 1.04
C SER A 4 -0.72 32.63 1.61
N PRO A 5 -1.36 31.77 0.78
CA PRO A 5 -2.10 30.62 1.27
C PRO A 5 -1.10 29.75 2.02
N ARG A 6 -1.10 29.84 3.36
CA ARG A 6 -0.32 28.98 4.23
C ARG A 6 -0.84 27.58 3.99
N ASN A 7 -0.16 26.86 3.09
CA ASN A 7 0.11 25.43 3.11
C ASN A 7 -0.55 24.73 4.30
N ALA A 8 -1.86 24.50 4.20
CA ALA A 8 -2.66 24.15 5.37
C ALA A 8 -2.21 22.76 5.84
N GLN A 9 -1.72 22.69 7.08
CA GLN A 9 -1.23 21.44 7.65
C GLN A 9 -2.38 20.42 7.73
N PRO A 10 -2.11 19.13 7.42
CA PRO A 10 -3.09 18.07 7.60
C PRO A 10 -3.54 18.01 9.06
N THR A 11 -4.85 17.88 9.30
CA THR A 11 -5.37 17.65 10.65
C THR A 11 -5.13 16.19 11.08
N LYS A 12 -5.26 15.92 12.38
CA LYS A 12 -5.25 14.54 12.90
C LYS A 12 -6.32 13.66 12.23
N GLY A 13 -7.50 14.23 11.93
CA GLY A 13 -8.59 13.54 11.24
C GLY A 13 -8.25 13.18 9.79
N ASP A 14 -7.58 14.09 9.06
CA ASP A 14 -7.11 13.82 7.69
C ASP A 14 -6.10 12.68 7.67
N VAL A 15 -5.18 12.66 8.63
CA VAL A 15 -4.16 11.60 8.75
C VAL A 15 -4.79 10.26 9.09
N ALA A 16 -5.72 10.21 10.05
CA ALA A 16 -6.43 8.99 10.41
C ALA A 16 -7.26 8.44 9.24
N THR A 17 -7.92 9.33 8.49
CA THR A 17 -8.72 8.94 7.31
C THR A 17 -7.83 8.44 6.19
N ALA A 18 -6.71 9.11 5.91
CA ALA A 18 -5.75 8.68 4.90
C ALA A 18 -5.11 7.33 5.26
N LEU A 19 -4.83 7.09 6.56
CA LEU A 19 -4.33 5.80 7.04
C LEU A 19 -5.39 4.70 6.86
N ALA A 20 -6.63 4.94 7.29
CA ALA A 20 -7.72 3.98 7.15
C ALA A 20 -7.95 3.62 5.67
N LEU A 21 -7.99 4.62 4.79
CA LEU A 21 -8.11 4.41 3.34
C LEU A 21 -6.92 3.62 2.79
N GLY A 22 -5.69 3.96 3.19
CA GLY A 22 -4.50 3.23 2.74
C GLY A 22 -4.52 1.76 3.15
N VAL A 23 -4.90 1.46 4.40
CA VAL A 23 -5.03 0.08 4.90
C VAL A 23 -6.12 -0.67 4.17
N VAL A 24 -7.32 -0.09 4.05
CA VAL A 24 -8.47 -0.74 3.39
C VAL A 24 -8.18 -0.97 1.91
N THR A 25 -7.68 0.03 1.19
CA THR A 25 -7.32 -0.11 -0.23
C THR A 25 -6.25 -1.16 -0.42
N GLY A 26 -5.17 -1.11 0.38
CA GLY A 26 -4.08 -2.09 0.30
C GLY A 26 -4.58 -3.52 0.55
N ALA A 27 -5.35 -3.73 1.61
CA ALA A 27 -5.88 -5.03 1.98
C ALA A 27 -6.84 -5.60 0.94
N LEU A 28 -7.80 -4.79 0.46
CA LEU A 28 -8.76 -5.22 -0.55
C LEU A 28 -8.08 -5.57 -1.88
N LEU A 29 -7.13 -4.76 -2.33
CA LEU A 29 -6.42 -5.04 -3.59
C LEU A 29 -5.50 -6.26 -3.47
N THR A 30 -4.83 -6.42 -2.33
CA THR A 30 -4.01 -7.62 -2.07
C THR A 30 -4.87 -8.88 -2.07
N THR A 31 -6.04 -8.80 -1.43
CA THR A 31 -7.03 -9.88 -1.39
C THR A 31 -7.58 -10.20 -2.78
N ALA A 32 -7.98 -9.18 -3.55
CA ALA A 32 -8.50 -9.35 -4.91
C ALA A 32 -7.46 -9.97 -5.85
N MET A 33 -6.20 -9.56 -5.73
CA MET A 33 -5.10 -10.14 -6.48
C MET A 33 -4.88 -11.62 -6.10
N ALA A 34 -4.84 -11.94 -4.81
CA ALA A 34 -4.69 -13.31 -4.34
C ALA A 34 -5.86 -14.21 -4.81
N PHE A 35 -7.09 -13.70 -4.77
CA PHE A 35 -8.27 -14.38 -5.30
C PHE A 35 -8.13 -14.63 -6.81
N ALA A 36 -7.80 -13.60 -7.58
CA ALA A 36 -7.67 -13.70 -9.04
C ALA A 36 -6.58 -14.69 -9.47
N MET A 37 -5.48 -14.75 -8.72
CA MET A 37 -4.41 -15.72 -8.98
C MET A 37 -4.77 -17.15 -8.58
N SER A 38 -5.72 -17.32 -7.65
CA SER A 38 -6.14 -18.64 -7.15
C SER A 38 -7.38 -19.19 -7.86
N VAL A 39 -8.14 -18.38 -8.60
CA VAL A 39 -9.43 -18.76 -9.17
C VAL A 39 -9.35 -19.95 -10.15
N SER A 40 -8.22 -20.11 -10.82
CA SER A 40 -7.97 -21.20 -11.77
C SER A 40 -7.74 -22.57 -11.10
N THR A 41 -7.55 -22.61 -9.79
CA THR A 41 -7.27 -23.85 -9.05
C THR A 41 -8.55 -24.53 -8.56
N SER A 42 -9.42 -23.78 -7.87
CA SER A 42 -10.76 -24.21 -7.41
C SER A 42 -11.49 -23.01 -6.80
N GLY A 43 -12.81 -22.90 -7.01
CA GLY A 43 -13.61 -21.82 -6.43
C GLY A 43 -13.60 -21.78 -4.89
N SER A 44 -13.63 -22.94 -4.23
CA SER A 44 -13.58 -23.02 -2.76
C SER A 44 -12.19 -22.68 -2.21
N LEU A 45 -11.13 -23.10 -2.90
CA LEU A 45 -9.76 -22.75 -2.55
C LEU A 45 -9.51 -21.25 -2.74
N ALA A 46 -10.00 -20.66 -3.82
CA ALA A 46 -9.86 -19.22 -4.07
C ALA A 46 -10.51 -18.37 -2.99
N PHE A 47 -11.69 -18.77 -2.51
CA PHE A 47 -12.36 -18.08 -1.40
C PHE A 47 -11.58 -18.19 -0.09
N PHE A 48 -11.07 -19.40 0.23
CA PHE A 48 -10.23 -19.60 1.41
C PHE A 48 -8.94 -18.76 1.36
N VAL A 49 -8.25 -18.75 0.22
CA VAL A 49 -7.04 -17.94 0.02
C VAL A 49 -7.36 -16.44 0.15
N ALA A 50 -8.48 -15.97 -0.40
CA ALA A 50 -8.90 -14.58 -0.28
C ALA A 50 -9.16 -14.20 1.19
N LEU A 51 -9.85 -15.06 1.95
CA LEU A 51 -10.12 -14.80 3.37
C LEU A 51 -8.82 -14.70 4.19
N VAL A 52 -7.90 -15.66 4.00
CA VAL A 52 -6.59 -15.65 4.67
C VAL A 52 -5.78 -14.42 4.26
N ALA A 53 -5.76 -14.09 2.97
CA ALA A 53 -5.08 -12.90 2.45
C ALA A 53 -5.67 -11.61 3.03
N PHE A 54 -6.98 -11.53 3.21
CA PHE A 54 -7.62 -10.37 3.83
C PHE A 54 -7.21 -10.21 5.29
N VAL A 55 -7.31 -11.28 6.08
CA VAL A 55 -6.95 -11.27 7.51
C VAL A 55 -5.48 -10.93 7.71
N ALA A 56 -4.59 -11.43 6.85
CA ALA A 56 -3.15 -11.15 6.94
C ALA A 56 -2.77 -9.77 6.38
N SER A 57 -3.45 -9.29 5.34
CA SER A 57 -3.08 -8.04 4.66
C SER A 57 -3.45 -6.80 5.47
N VAL A 58 -4.57 -6.81 6.21
CA VAL A 58 -4.95 -5.68 7.07
C VAL A 58 -3.84 -5.29 8.07
N PRO A 59 -3.33 -6.19 8.94
CA PRO A 59 -2.25 -5.85 9.85
C PRO A 59 -0.94 -5.56 9.10
N ALA A 60 -0.65 -6.25 8.00
CA ALA A 60 0.56 -5.99 7.22
C ALA A 60 0.60 -4.57 6.63
N TRP A 61 -0.51 -4.11 6.04
CA TRP A 61 -0.63 -2.74 5.53
C TRP A 61 -0.60 -1.71 6.64
N LEU A 62 -1.29 -1.95 7.76
CA LEU A 62 -1.25 -1.04 8.91
C LEU A 62 0.18 -0.89 9.45
N VAL A 63 0.86 -1.99 9.71
CA VAL A 63 2.25 -1.99 10.20
C VAL A 63 3.19 -1.34 9.17
N GLY A 64 3.08 -1.70 7.89
CA GLY A 64 3.90 -1.11 6.83
C GLY A 64 3.70 0.40 6.69
N LEU A 65 2.45 0.87 6.73
CA LEU A 65 2.14 2.30 6.70
C LEU A 65 2.63 3.01 7.96
N CYS A 66 2.51 2.44 9.14
CA CYS A 66 3.01 3.05 10.38
C CYS A 66 4.54 3.10 10.45
N LEU A 67 5.23 2.01 10.09
CA LEU A 67 6.68 1.88 10.25
C LEU A 67 7.48 2.47 9.09
N LEU A 68 6.96 2.42 7.87
CA LEU A 68 7.66 2.88 6.67
C LEU A 68 6.98 4.09 6.05
N GLY A 69 5.66 4.00 5.86
CA GLY A 69 4.86 5.06 5.21
C GLY A 69 4.86 6.38 5.99
N GLY A 70 4.65 6.32 7.31
CA GLY A 70 4.58 7.47 8.21
C GLY A 70 5.88 8.27 8.25
N PRO A 71 7.03 7.63 8.55
CA PRO A 71 8.33 8.30 8.53
C PRO A 71 8.67 8.91 7.15
N LEU A 72 8.40 8.17 6.05
CA LEU A 72 8.67 8.68 4.71
C LEU A 72 7.77 9.86 4.37
N TRP A 73 6.47 9.78 4.67
CA TRP A 73 5.53 10.87 4.47
C TRP A 73 5.96 12.12 5.24
N TRP A 74 6.36 11.96 6.50
CA TRP A 74 6.86 13.06 7.31
C TRP A 74 8.11 13.69 6.71
N TRP A 75 9.05 12.87 6.24
CA TRP A 75 10.26 13.35 5.57
C TRP A 75 9.94 14.13 4.28
N LEU A 76 9.06 13.59 3.44
CA LEU A 76 8.57 14.27 2.22
C LEU A 76 7.87 15.60 2.55
N HIS A 77 7.04 15.60 3.60
CA HIS A 77 6.35 16.79 4.06
C HIS A 77 7.34 17.89 4.49
N ARG A 78 8.38 17.55 5.24
CA ARG A 78 9.44 18.51 5.63
C ARG A 78 10.19 19.08 4.44
N ARG A 79 10.34 18.30 3.36
CA ARG A 79 11.00 18.71 2.11
C ARG A 79 10.08 19.50 1.18
N GLY A 80 8.82 19.75 1.57
CA GLY A 80 7.84 20.43 0.73
C GLY A 80 7.33 19.58 -0.45
N VAL A 81 7.65 18.28 -0.48
CA VAL A 81 7.21 17.37 -1.55
C VAL A 81 5.79 16.91 -1.23
N ARG A 82 4.82 17.44 -1.98
CA ARG A 82 3.38 17.19 -1.77
C ARG A 82 2.67 16.64 -2.99
N SER A 83 3.42 16.16 -3.98
CA SER A 83 2.85 15.68 -5.24
C SER A 83 2.33 14.24 -5.10
N PRO A 84 1.12 13.93 -5.60
CA PRO A 84 0.59 12.55 -5.60
C PRO A 84 1.51 11.57 -6.33
N LYS A 85 2.23 12.04 -7.36
CA LYS A 85 3.23 11.26 -8.08
C LYS A 85 4.40 10.83 -7.19
N ALA A 86 4.88 11.72 -6.30
CA ALA A 86 5.90 11.36 -5.33
C ALA A 86 5.38 10.32 -4.32
N GLY A 87 4.10 10.42 -3.94
CA GLY A 87 3.43 9.40 -3.13
C GLY A 87 3.38 8.04 -3.81
N ALA A 88 3.05 8.01 -5.10
CA ALA A 88 3.05 6.79 -5.88
C ALA A 88 4.44 6.14 -5.96
N ALA A 89 5.46 6.93 -6.28
CA ALA A 89 6.84 6.44 -6.35
C ALA A 89 7.33 5.92 -4.99
N ALA A 90 7.06 6.68 -3.92
CA ALA A 90 7.37 6.30 -2.54
C ALA A 90 6.72 4.96 -2.15
N GLY A 91 5.41 4.82 -2.40
CA GLY A 91 4.67 3.60 -2.09
C GLY A 91 5.16 2.39 -2.88
N ALA A 92 5.47 2.56 -4.16
CA ALA A 92 6.06 1.52 -5.01
C ALA A 92 7.42 1.05 -4.46
N VAL A 93 8.32 2.00 -4.17
CA VAL A 93 9.67 1.71 -3.67
C VAL A 93 9.63 1.05 -2.30
N LEU A 94 8.85 1.58 -1.36
CA LEU A 94 8.73 0.99 -0.02
C LEU A 94 8.18 -0.44 -0.07
N THR A 95 7.16 -0.67 -0.91
CA THR A 95 6.57 -2.00 -1.06
C THR A 95 7.55 -2.97 -1.70
N GLY A 96 8.24 -2.53 -2.77
CA GLY A 96 9.28 -3.33 -3.42
C GLY A 96 10.43 -3.69 -2.48
N LEU A 97 10.91 -2.73 -1.68
CA LEU A 97 11.96 -2.96 -0.69
C LEU A 97 11.50 -3.88 0.45
N ALA A 98 10.28 -3.70 0.96
CA ALA A 98 9.71 -4.57 1.97
C ALA A 98 9.61 -6.02 1.48
N LEU A 99 9.21 -6.22 0.22
CA LEU A 99 9.15 -7.54 -0.40
C LEU A 99 10.53 -8.13 -0.65
N ALA A 100 11.48 -7.32 -1.14
CA ALA A 100 12.86 -7.76 -1.34
C ALA A 100 13.53 -8.17 -0.02
N ALA A 101 13.19 -7.52 1.10
CA ALA A 101 13.66 -7.89 2.43
C ALA A 101 12.95 -9.14 3.00
N ALA A 102 11.68 -9.35 2.64
CA ALA A 102 10.90 -10.50 3.09
C ALA A 102 11.22 -11.79 2.30
N LEU A 103 11.62 -11.68 1.03
CA LEU A 103 11.91 -12.83 0.15
C LEU A 103 12.97 -13.79 0.73
N PRO A 104 14.15 -13.32 1.20
CA PRO A 104 15.18 -14.19 1.76
C PRO A 104 14.77 -14.86 3.07
N SER A 105 13.92 -14.21 3.87
CA SER A 105 13.47 -14.70 5.17
C SER A 105 12.31 -15.70 5.07
N HIS A 106 11.56 -15.68 3.95
CA HIS A 106 10.33 -16.45 3.76
C HIS A 106 10.32 -17.26 2.45
N GLY A 107 11.50 -17.57 1.89
CA GLY A 107 11.65 -18.21 0.57
C GLY A 107 10.89 -19.54 0.38
N HIS A 108 10.46 -20.19 1.47
CA HIS A 108 9.64 -21.40 1.43
C HIS A 108 8.12 -21.15 1.25
N LEU A 109 7.63 -19.93 1.54
CA LEU A 109 6.20 -19.58 1.48
C LEU A 109 5.75 -19.13 0.08
N LEU A 110 6.68 -18.69 -0.78
CA LEU A 110 6.46 -18.47 -2.21
C LEU A 110 6.69 -19.78 -3.00
N ARG A 111 6.14 -20.90 -2.52
CA ARG A 111 6.16 -22.14 -3.32
C ARG A 111 5.45 -21.85 -4.64
N ALA A 112 6.15 -22.12 -5.74
CA ALA A 112 5.71 -21.88 -7.12
C ALA A 112 4.37 -22.57 -7.48
N ASP A 113 3.88 -23.45 -6.62
CA ASP A 113 2.68 -24.25 -6.82
C ASP A 113 1.36 -23.44 -6.67
N ILE A 114 1.37 -22.30 -5.99
CA ILE A 114 0.16 -21.50 -5.71
C ILE A 114 0.06 -20.26 -6.62
N VAL A 115 1.20 -19.71 -7.06
CA VAL A 115 1.25 -18.48 -7.87
C VAL A 115 1.91 -18.79 -9.21
N THR A 116 1.12 -18.73 -10.28
CA THR A 116 1.55 -19.03 -11.66
C THR A 116 2.75 -18.21 -12.14
N SER A 117 2.94 -17.00 -11.59
CA SER A 117 4.13 -16.19 -11.82
C SER A 117 4.49 -15.36 -10.58
N PRO A 118 5.57 -15.70 -9.86
CA PRO A 118 6.00 -14.93 -8.67
C PRO A 118 6.35 -13.48 -9.03
N TRP A 119 6.84 -13.24 -10.25
CA TRP A 119 7.12 -11.90 -10.74
C TRP A 119 5.85 -11.08 -10.97
N ALA A 120 4.78 -11.70 -11.47
CA ALA A 120 3.49 -11.01 -11.63
C ALA A 120 2.90 -10.63 -10.26
N PHE A 121 3.06 -11.48 -9.25
CA PHE A 121 2.65 -11.19 -7.87
C PHE A 121 3.44 -10.03 -7.27
N LEU A 122 4.77 -10.04 -7.42
CA LEU A 122 5.62 -8.93 -6.97
C LEU A 122 5.28 -7.61 -7.66
N ALA A 123 5.13 -7.63 -8.99
CA ALA A 123 4.73 -6.45 -9.76
C ALA A 123 3.35 -5.93 -9.32
N GLY A 124 2.41 -6.84 -9.06
CA GLY A 124 1.08 -6.53 -8.53
C GLY A 124 1.15 -5.83 -7.17
N LEU A 125 1.91 -6.36 -6.22
CA LEU A 125 2.08 -5.71 -4.91
C LEU A 125 2.74 -4.34 -5.02
N VAL A 126 3.77 -4.19 -5.85
CA VAL A 126 4.41 -2.89 -6.10
C VAL A 126 3.42 -1.88 -6.68
N ALA A 127 2.56 -2.31 -7.61
CA ALA A 127 1.50 -1.46 -8.16
C ALA A 127 0.46 -1.07 -7.10
N ILE A 128 0.08 -1.99 -6.21
CA ILE A 128 -0.80 -1.69 -5.07
C ILE A 128 -0.13 -0.67 -4.15
N GLY A 129 1.16 -0.84 -3.83
CA GLY A 129 1.96 0.13 -3.08
C GLY A 129 1.94 1.52 -3.71
N ALA A 130 2.12 1.60 -5.03
CA ALA A 130 2.04 2.85 -5.76
C ALA A 130 0.64 3.49 -5.63
N LEU A 131 -0.43 2.70 -5.77
CA LEU A 131 -1.78 3.22 -5.67
C LEU A 131 -2.11 3.71 -4.24
N VAL A 132 -1.73 2.94 -3.22
CA VAL A 132 -1.90 3.33 -1.81
C VAL A 132 -1.16 4.63 -1.51
N GLY A 133 0.09 4.75 -1.96
CA GLY A 133 0.89 5.98 -1.79
C GLY A 133 0.29 7.18 -2.54
N LEU A 134 -0.20 6.97 -3.77
CA LEU A 134 -0.88 7.99 -4.55
C LEU A 134 -2.14 8.48 -3.84
N GLN A 135 -3.01 7.56 -3.42
CA GLN A 135 -4.27 7.89 -2.75
C GLN A 135 -4.02 8.61 -1.42
N THR A 136 -3.10 8.11 -0.59
CA THR A 136 -2.80 8.68 0.73
C THR A 136 -2.34 10.14 0.60
N ILE A 137 -1.42 10.42 -0.33
CA ILE A 137 -0.94 11.78 -0.57
C ILE A 137 -2.02 12.65 -1.24
N ALA A 138 -2.76 12.11 -2.22
CA ALA A 138 -3.84 12.83 -2.85
C ALA A 138 -4.89 13.26 -1.82
N PHE A 139 -5.38 12.37 -0.96
CA PHE A 139 -6.35 12.72 0.07
C PHE A 139 -5.81 13.70 1.10
N ALA A 140 -4.57 13.51 1.57
CA ALA A 140 -3.96 14.39 2.56
C ALA A 140 -3.81 15.84 2.10
N TYR A 141 -3.67 16.09 0.79
CA TYR A 141 -3.44 17.43 0.23
C TYR A 141 -4.59 17.98 -0.62
N ARG A 142 -5.47 17.14 -1.19
CA ARG A 142 -6.60 17.58 -2.04
C ARG A 142 -7.78 18.13 -1.23
N ALA A 143 -7.88 17.81 0.07
CA ALA A 143 -8.88 18.40 0.97
C ALA A 143 -8.68 19.92 1.21
N ARG A 144 -7.62 20.54 0.67
CA ARG A 144 -7.17 21.89 1.03
C ARG A 144 -6.69 22.73 -0.16
N ALA A 145 -6.94 22.28 -1.40
CA ALA A 145 -6.74 23.03 -2.64
C ALA A 145 -8.10 23.45 -3.19
#